data_AF-A0A6B8VPX4-F1
#
_entry.id   AF-A0A6B8VPX4-F1
#
_cell.length_a   1.000
_cell.length_b   1.000
_cell.length_c   1.000
_cell.angle_alpha   90.00
_cell.angle_beta   90.00
_cell.angle_gamma   90.00
#
_symmetry.space_group_name_H-M   'P 1'
#
loop_
_entity.id
_entity.type
_entity.pdbx_description
1 polymer ?
#
loop_
_entity_poly.entity_id
_entity_poly.type
_entity_poly.pdbx_seq_one_letter_code
_entity_poly.pdbx_strand_id
1 'polypeptide(L)'
;MHTRRSRPLATLAAALSVVLLGACSGTSPLSTDATPTTENILTSDSAGESDLRRAPIAAAPDQDPDPSTLATAPPETTVVQAETSSSPLSTTPEQECEHPRRHLIDTEFGRHLVMNRIPVAGTGDTFFSFEIKEDHFDPCAELSYLLLSGSLEGGDKMESLIFFHAGQLITQPAPFLSTPVEQVEKLDDHTLQVSHRGNNTSTSTHRVVNGQLESDLSQLPPQLRENPTLIDLTAPALTPDPNDSTIDQTLAAGRYRLPINDYQHLLCDIDQPEGPLVDCYADFPTTWKMNSNLRPQANRIIYTENPSYARGTADPALTHSQAEEYGAVQGGTTLQIGGALVDLNQPNQVTISTEQGGILITPDSYQVLSQ
;
A
#
# COMPACT_ATOMS: atom_id res chain seq x y z
N MET A 1 52.30 48.31 -36.90
CA MET A 1 52.82 46.93 -37.04
C MET A 1 51.73 45.96 -36.61
N HIS A 2 51.36 45.04 -37.51
CA HIS A 2 50.71 43.72 -37.31
C HIS A 2 49.41 43.63 -36.48
N THR A 3 48.32 42.97 -36.89
CA THR A 3 47.83 42.42 -38.17
C THR A 3 46.36 42.06 -37.93
N ARG A 4 45.51 42.25 -38.93
CA ARG A 4 44.16 41.66 -39.02
C ARG A 4 44.23 40.14 -38.90
N ARG A 5 43.22 39.51 -38.29
CA ARG A 5 42.60 38.29 -38.82
C ARG A 5 41.12 38.23 -38.48
N SER A 6 40.40 37.67 -39.43
CA SER A 6 38.97 37.78 -39.68
C SER A 6 38.47 36.42 -40.13
N ARG A 7 37.20 36.13 -39.81
CA ARG A 7 36.26 35.16 -40.44
C ARG A 7 36.44 33.66 -40.10
N PRO A 8 35.41 32.80 -40.31
CA PRO A 8 34.07 33.04 -40.87
C PRO A 8 32.87 32.44 -40.09
N LEU A 9 31.67 32.90 -40.51
CA LEU A 9 30.37 32.23 -40.40
C LEU A 9 30.43 30.78 -40.92
N ALA A 10 29.67 29.89 -40.29
CA ALA A 10 29.09 28.72 -40.95
C ALA A 10 27.59 28.66 -40.62
N THR A 11 26.80 28.99 -41.64
CA THR A 11 25.36 28.80 -41.76
C THR A 11 25.10 27.32 -42.01
N LEU A 12 24.15 26.70 -41.32
CA LEU A 12 23.53 25.45 -41.80
C LEU A 12 22.03 25.52 -41.56
N ALA A 13 21.32 25.62 -42.68
CA ALA A 13 19.89 25.51 -42.80
C ALA A 13 19.50 24.03 -42.79
N ALA A 14 18.43 23.69 -42.07
CA ALA A 14 17.67 22.48 -42.33
C ALA A 14 16.20 22.87 -42.41
N ALA A 15 15.67 22.71 -43.61
CA ALA A 15 14.27 22.85 -43.95
C ALA A 15 13.47 21.68 -43.34
N LEU A 16 12.28 21.95 -42.81
CA LEU A 16 11.24 20.93 -42.74
C LEU A 16 9.89 21.53 -43.12
N SER A 17 9.33 20.92 -44.17
CA SER A 17 8.08 21.26 -44.83
C SER A 17 6.88 21.01 -43.90
N VAL A 18 6.02 22.01 -43.75
CA VAL A 18 4.66 21.84 -43.22
C VAL A 18 3.71 21.77 -44.41
N VAL A 19 3.10 20.60 -44.61
CA VAL A 19 1.96 20.41 -45.53
C VAL A 19 0.68 20.57 -44.71
N LEU A 20 -0.08 21.62 -45.01
CA LEU A 20 -1.50 21.73 -44.68
C LEU A 20 -2.31 20.80 -45.59
N LEU A 21 -3.35 20.15 -45.04
CA LEU A 21 -4.76 20.26 -45.46
C LEU A 21 -5.60 19.12 -44.85
N GLY A 22 -6.68 19.48 -44.18
CA GLY A 22 -7.66 18.51 -43.68
C GLY A 22 -8.76 19.19 -42.85
N ALA A 23 -9.62 19.97 -43.52
CA ALA A 23 -10.85 20.53 -42.96
C ALA A 23 -12.06 19.92 -43.68
N CYS A 24 -13.00 19.34 -42.91
CA CYS A 24 -14.43 19.19 -43.20
C CYS A 24 -15.12 18.97 -41.83
N SER A 25 -15.77 19.97 -41.25
CA SER A 25 -17.20 20.33 -41.45
C SER A 25 -18.17 19.29 -40.87
N GLY A 26 -18.70 19.57 -39.68
CA GLY A 26 -19.81 18.85 -39.07
C GLY A 26 -20.74 19.82 -38.34
N THR A 27 -21.75 20.29 -39.05
CA THR A 27 -22.86 21.18 -38.65
C THR A 27 -23.80 20.56 -37.62
N SER A 28 -24.15 21.33 -36.58
CA SER A 28 -25.34 21.11 -35.73
C SER A 28 -26.65 21.47 -36.47
N PRO A 29 -27.77 20.84 -36.12
CA PRO A 29 -28.89 21.56 -35.48
C PRO A 29 -29.53 20.75 -34.33
N LEU A 30 -29.84 21.33 -33.17
CA LEU A 30 -31.06 22.07 -32.75
C LEU A 30 -32.34 21.20 -32.55
N SER A 31 -32.96 21.39 -31.36
CA SER A 31 -34.33 21.04 -30.91
C SER A 31 -34.62 19.55 -30.58
N THR A 32 -35.35 19.19 -29.51
CA THR A 32 -36.57 19.82 -28.96
C THR A 32 -36.87 19.33 -27.54
N ASP A 33 -37.65 20.14 -26.80
CA ASP A 33 -38.41 19.90 -25.56
C ASP A 33 -38.89 18.46 -25.27
N ALA A 34 -38.90 18.11 -23.97
CA ALA A 34 -40.12 17.70 -23.24
C ALA A 34 -39.82 17.32 -21.76
N THR A 35 -40.15 18.21 -20.82
CA THR A 35 -40.93 17.84 -19.61
C THR A 35 -42.42 18.07 -19.95
N PRO A 36 -43.44 17.58 -19.20
CA PRO A 36 -43.43 17.05 -17.82
C PRO A 36 -44.29 15.77 -17.63
N THR A 37 -44.23 15.11 -16.47
CA THR A 37 -45.47 14.56 -15.86
C THR A 37 -45.37 14.46 -14.34
N THR A 38 -46.26 15.21 -13.72
CA THR A 38 -46.71 15.17 -12.34
C THR A 38 -47.68 14.00 -12.16
N GLU A 39 -47.51 13.15 -11.15
CA GLU A 39 -48.66 12.51 -10.48
C GLU A 39 -48.45 12.51 -8.96
N ASN A 40 -49.21 13.41 -8.32
CA ASN A 40 -49.68 13.32 -6.95
C ASN A 40 -50.85 12.34 -6.92
N ILE A 41 -50.88 11.34 -6.02
CA ILE A 41 -52.12 10.80 -5.44
C ILE A 41 -51.92 10.37 -3.97
N LEU A 42 -52.56 11.15 -3.08
CA LEU A 42 -53.26 10.87 -1.80
C LEU A 42 -52.61 10.00 -0.70
N THR A 43 -52.25 10.57 0.47
CA THR A 43 -53.07 10.82 1.70
C THR A 43 -53.82 9.62 2.28
N SER A 44 -53.54 9.28 3.55
CA SER A 44 -54.55 9.30 4.63
C SER A 44 -53.94 9.18 6.03
N ASP A 45 -54.48 10.03 6.90
CA ASP A 45 -54.28 10.17 8.35
C ASP A 45 -54.54 8.90 9.17
N SER A 46 -53.93 8.85 10.36
CA SER A 46 -54.72 8.88 11.62
C SER A 46 -53.82 9.05 12.84
N ALA A 47 -54.00 10.19 13.50
CA ALA A 47 -53.65 10.41 14.89
C ALA A 47 -54.65 9.68 15.82
N GLY A 48 -54.15 9.22 16.96
CA GLY A 48 -54.95 8.65 18.05
C GLY A 48 -54.19 8.79 19.37
N GLU A 49 -54.46 9.90 20.05
CA GLU A 49 -54.02 10.29 21.40
C GLU A 49 -54.64 9.43 22.52
N SER A 50 -54.08 9.61 23.73
CA SER A 50 -54.56 9.26 25.08
C SER A 50 -53.99 7.94 25.65
N ASP A 51 -53.53 7.81 26.90
CA ASP A 51 -53.71 8.67 28.07
C ASP A 51 -52.76 8.28 29.24
N LEU A 52 -52.37 9.29 30.02
CA LEU A 52 -52.07 9.40 31.47
C LEU A 52 -51.38 8.30 32.33
N ARG A 53 -50.20 8.69 32.84
CA ARG A 53 -49.76 8.80 34.27
C ARG A 53 -50.15 7.71 35.32
N ARG A 54 -49.13 7.12 35.97
CA ARG A 54 -48.92 7.15 37.46
C ARG A 54 -47.56 6.55 37.89
N ALA A 55 -46.82 7.25 38.76
CA ALA A 55 -45.74 6.72 39.62
C ALA A 55 -46.29 6.59 41.07
N PRO A 56 -45.66 5.87 42.04
CA PRO A 56 -44.40 6.31 42.68
C PRO A 56 -43.47 5.19 43.27
N ILE A 57 -42.47 5.65 44.03
CA ILE A 57 -41.19 5.10 44.53
C ILE A 57 -41.28 4.22 45.81
N ALA A 58 -40.20 3.45 46.08
CA ALA A 58 -39.61 2.99 47.39
C ALA A 58 -39.57 1.45 47.55
N ALA A 59 -38.58 0.73 48.10
CA ALA A 59 -37.32 1.00 48.82
C ALA A 59 -36.40 -0.27 48.77
N ALA A 60 -35.10 -0.12 49.08
CA ALA A 60 -34.07 -1.16 49.26
C ALA A 60 -34.08 -1.77 50.70
N PRO A 61 -33.03 -2.44 51.25
CA PRO A 61 -32.02 -3.42 50.79
C PRO A 61 -31.99 -4.69 51.70
N ASP A 62 -31.06 -5.66 51.51
CA ASP A 62 -30.16 -6.17 52.58
C ASP A 62 -29.28 -7.37 52.17
N GLN A 63 -28.03 -7.31 52.63
CA GLN A 63 -26.99 -8.34 52.65
C GLN A 63 -26.99 -9.06 54.01
N ASP A 64 -26.58 -10.35 54.07
CA ASP A 64 -25.56 -10.87 55.01
C ASP A 64 -25.32 -12.40 54.83
N PRO A 65 -24.25 -13.00 55.39
CA PRO A 65 -23.55 -14.19 54.87
C PRO A 65 -23.62 -15.42 55.82
N ASP A 66 -23.02 -16.53 55.33
CA ASP A 66 -22.37 -17.72 55.95
C ASP A 66 -22.52 -18.02 57.49
N PRO A 67 -22.43 -19.27 58.03
CA PRO A 67 -21.31 -20.20 57.73
C PRO A 67 -21.46 -21.76 57.99
N SER A 68 -20.50 -22.52 57.42
CA SER A 68 -19.74 -23.68 57.97
C SER A 68 -20.25 -25.13 58.13
N THR A 69 -19.26 -26.05 57.97
CA THR A 69 -19.06 -27.45 58.49
C THR A 69 -19.77 -28.62 57.74
N LEU A 70 -19.20 -29.82 57.45
CA LEU A 70 -18.12 -30.66 58.03
C LEU A 70 -17.63 -31.76 57.02
N ALA A 71 -16.32 -32.10 57.09
CA ALA A 71 -15.62 -33.42 56.99
C ALA A 71 -15.95 -34.51 55.93
N THR A 72 -14.91 -35.11 55.32
CA THR A 72 -14.54 -36.58 55.35
C THR A 72 -13.44 -36.93 54.30
N ALA A 73 -12.41 -37.71 54.69
CA ALA A 73 -11.41 -38.42 53.84
C ALA A 73 -11.69 -39.95 53.87
N PRO A 74 -11.02 -40.93 53.17
CA PRO A 74 -9.71 -40.96 52.45
C PRO A 74 -9.74 -41.85 51.13
N PRO A 75 -8.73 -42.67 50.72
CA PRO A 75 -7.67 -42.41 49.71
C PRO A 75 -7.62 -43.42 48.50
N GLU A 76 -6.50 -43.40 47.76
CA GLU A 76 -5.94 -44.38 46.78
C GLU A 76 -6.38 -44.31 45.29
N THR A 77 -5.42 -44.03 44.39
CA THR A 77 -5.32 -44.66 43.05
C THR A 77 -3.88 -44.56 42.49
N THR A 78 -3.24 -45.72 42.47
CA THR A 78 -2.37 -46.35 41.44
C THR A 78 -1.58 -45.48 40.44
N VAL A 79 -0.25 -45.64 40.51
CA VAL A 79 0.75 -45.32 39.50
C VAL A 79 0.72 -46.36 38.37
N VAL A 80 0.65 -45.92 37.11
CA VAL A 80 1.02 -46.74 35.94
C VAL A 80 1.98 -45.92 35.06
N GLN A 81 3.23 -46.38 34.99
CA GLN A 81 4.24 -45.96 34.05
C GLN A 81 3.84 -46.38 32.63
N ALA A 82 3.89 -45.44 31.68
CA ALA A 82 3.93 -45.73 30.25
C ALA A 82 5.30 -45.30 29.72
N GLU A 83 5.97 -46.25 29.07
CA GLU A 83 7.34 -46.19 28.58
C GLU A 83 7.49 -45.13 27.49
N THR A 84 8.44 -44.23 27.69
CA THR A 84 8.83 -43.21 26.71
C THR A 84 9.73 -43.88 25.67
N SER A 85 9.17 -44.15 24.50
CA SER A 85 9.91 -44.59 23.32
C SER A 85 10.64 -43.40 22.70
N SER A 86 11.94 -43.32 22.94
CA SER A 86 12.82 -42.30 22.37
C SER A 86 13.05 -42.55 20.87
N SER A 87 12.37 -41.79 20.01
CA SER A 87 12.78 -41.64 18.60
C SER A 87 13.94 -40.66 18.50
N PRO A 88 15.02 -40.96 17.76
CA PRO A 88 16.10 -40.01 17.54
C PRO A 88 15.60 -38.85 16.66
N LEU A 89 15.61 -37.66 17.24
CA LEU A 89 15.37 -36.40 16.56
C LEU A 89 16.46 -36.21 15.50
N SER A 90 16.12 -36.40 14.22
CA SER A 90 16.96 -35.93 13.12
C SER A 90 16.87 -34.42 13.08
N THR A 91 17.80 -33.75 13.75
CA THR A 91 18.01 -32.32 13.59
C THR A 91 18.75 -32.09 12.27
N THR A 92 17.97 -32.01 11.19
CA THR A 92 18.40 -31.25 10.02
C THR A 92 18.70 -29.83 10.51
N PRO A 93 19.87 -29.24 10.19
CA PRO A 93 20.15 -27.88 10.60
C PRO A 93 19.09 -26.96 10.01
N GLU A 94 18.31 -26.32 10.87
CA GLU A 94 17.39 -25.24 10.54
C GLU A 94 18.23 -24.16 9.87
N GLN A 95 18.05 -23.97 8.57
CA GLN A 95 18.82 -23.00 7.80
C GLN A 95 18.43 -21.62 8.32
N GLU A 96 19.33 -21.02 9.09
CA GLU A 96 19.09 -19.74 9.76
C GLU A 96 18.85 -18.67 8.69
N CYS A 97 17.66 -18.08 8.71
CA CYS A 97 17.24 -17.06 7.76
C CYS A 97 18.12 -15.82 7.94
N GLU A 98 18.86 -15.44 6.89
CA GLU A 98 19.84 -14.36 6.94
C GLU A 98 19.19 -12.99 7.15
N HIS A 99 17.94 -12.80 6.68
CA HIS A 99 17.23 -11.52 6.71
C HIS A 99 15.73 -11.67 7.03
N PRO A 100 15.35 -12.04 8.28
CA PRO A 100 13.96 -12.33 8.65
C PRO A 100 13.03 -11.12 8.68
N ARG A 101 13.58 -9.91 8.49
CA ARG A 101 12.85 -8.64 8.47
C ARG A 101 12.99 -7.89 7.15
N ARG A 102 13.47 -8.54 6.09
CA ARG A 102 13.54 -7.89 4.78
C ARG A 102 12.13 -7.50 4.35
N HIS A 103 11.91 -6.25 3.98
CA HIS A 103 10.62 -5.80 3.46
C HIS A 103 10.57 -6.00 1.94
N LEU A 104 9.35 -6.08 1.40
CA LEU A 104 9.15 -6.25 -0.04
C LEU A 104 9.77 -5.12 -0.87
N ILE A 105 9.72 -3.88 -0.37
CA ILE A 105 10.33 -2.71 -1.01
C ILE A 105 11.88 -2.80 -1.10
N ASP A 106 12.50 -3.58 -0.21
CA ASP A 106 13.95 -3.83 -0.19
C ASP A 106 14.38 -4.96 -1.14
N THR A 107 13.43 -5.57 -1.85
CA THR A 107 13.69 -6.59 -2.87
C THR A 107 13.91 -5.96 -4.23
N GLU A 108 14.37 -6.75 -5.20
CA GLU A 108 14.42 -6.29 -6.59
C GLU A 108 13.04 -5.89 -7.12
N PHE A 109 11.95 -6.40 -6.53
CA PHE A 109 10.58 -6.06 -6.89
C PHE A 109 10.17 -4.66 -6.43
N GLY A 110 10.79 -4.12 -5.38
CA GLY A 110 10.44 -2.81 -4.82
C GLY A 110 10.46 -1.67 -5.83
N ARG A 111 11.30 -1.78 -6.87
CA ARG A 111 11.34 -0.81 -7.98
C ARG A 111 10.02 -0.67 -8.73
N HIS A 112 9.21 -1.73 -8.77
CA HIS A 112 7.93 -1.77 -9.48
C HIS A 112 6.78 -1.32 -8.58
N LEU A 113 6.93 -1.46 -7.26
CA LEU A 113 5.98 -0.95 -6.26
C LEU A 113 5.88 0.57 -6.31
N VAL A 114 7.02 1.27 -6.43
CA VAL A 114 7.05 2.75 -6.41
C VAL A 114 6.13 3.38 -7.46
N MET A 115 6.02 2.77 -8.64
CA MET A 115 5.19 3.27 -9.74
C MET A 115 3.89 2.48 -9.91
N ASN A 116 3.68 1.43 -9.12
CA ASN A 116 2.59 0.45 -9.29
C ASN A 116 2.44 -0.02 -10.73
N ARG A 117 3.57 -0.17 -11.42
CA ARG A 117 3.64 -0.47 -12.87
C ARG A 117 4.78 -1.42 -13.17
N ILE A 118 4.49 -2.41 -14.02
CA ILE A 118 5.47 -3.35 -14.55
C ILE A 118 5.42 -3.31 -16.07
N PRO A 119 6.55 -3.17 -16.78
CA PRO A 119 6.59 -3.25 -18.23
C PRO A 119 6.07 -4.59 -18.73
N VAL A 120 5.30 -4.58 -19.81
CA VAL A 120 4.93 -5.79 -20.53
C VAL A 120 6.06 -6.16 -21.49
N ALA A 121 6.46 -7.43 -21.48
CA ALA A 121 7.61 -7.89 -22.23
C ALA A 121 7.37 -7.80 -23.74
N GLY A 122 8.32 -7.20 -24.47
CA GLY A 122 8.26 -7.08 -25.93
C GLY A 122 7.35 -5.97 -26.46
N THR A 123 6.70 -5.21 -25.58
CA THR A 123 5.84 -4.07 -25.92
C THR A 123 6.46 -2.82 -25.31
N GLY A 124 7.26 -2.08 -26.08
CA GLY A 124 8.16 -1.04 -25.55
C GLY A 124 7.52 0.05 -24.67
N ASP A 125 6.22 0.28 -24.78
CA ASP A 125 5.51 1.36 -24.08
C ASP A 125 4.27 0.89 -23.28
N THR A 126 4.03 -0.42 -23.16
CA THR A 126 2.83 -0.95 -22.47
C THR A 126 3.17 -1.40 -21.05
N PHE A 127 2.32 -1.00 -20.11
CA PHE A 127 2.50 -1.28 -18.68
C PHE A 127 1.28 -2.00 -18.08
N PHE A 128 1.57 -2.96 -17.21
CA PHE A 128 0.61 -3.50 -16.26
C PHE A 128 0.59 -2.63 -15.02
N SER A 129 -0.48 -1.85 -14.85
CA SER A 129 -0.71 -1.07 -13.63
C SER A 129 -1.42 -1.96 -12.62
N PHE A 130 -0.90 -2.07 -11.39
CA PHE A 130 -1.32 -3.08 -10.44
C PHE A 130 -1.54 -2.55 -9.02
N GLU A 131 -2.27 -3.35 -8.24
CA GLU A 131 -2.38 -3.30 -6.78
C GLU A 131 -1.97 -4.68 -6.23
N ILE A 132 -1.44 -4.75 -5.01
CA ILE A 132 -1.21 -6.03 -4.33
C ILE A 132 -2.56 -6.53 -3.79
N LYS A 133 -3.06 -7.63 -4.35
CA LYS A 133 -4.32 -8.27 -3.92
C LYS A 133 -4.09 -9.21 -2.75
N GLU A 134 -3.02 -10.01 -2.78
CA GLU A 134 -2.61 -10.88 -1.69
C GLU A 134 -1.10 -10.76 -1.48
N ASP A 135 -0.69 -10.52 -0.22
CA ASP A 135 0.70 -10.47 0.20
C ASP A 135 1.04 -11.70 1.03
N HIS A 136 1.77 -12.63 0.42
CA HIS A 136 2.33 -13.80 1.06
C HIS A 136 3.87 -13.79 0.95
N PHE A 137 4.47 -12.60 0.89
CA PHE A 137 5.91 -12.46 0.90
C PHE A 137 6.48 -12.85 2.27
N ASP A 138 7.42 -13.79 2.25
CA ASP A 138 8.19 -14.21 3.41
C ASP A 138 9.64 -14.37 2.96
N PRO A 139 10.58 -13.56 3.51
CA PRO A 139 11.98 -13.61 3.12
C PRO A 139 12.70 -14.89 3.58
N CYS A 140 12.10 -15.67 4.48
CA CYS A 140 12.63 -16.92 4.97
C CYS A 140 11.99 -18.15 4.33
N ALA A 141 10.88 -17.98 3.60
CA ALA A 141 10.23 -19.09 2.93
C ALA A 141 11.01 -19.54 1.68
N GLU A 142 11.02 -20.85 1.48
CA GLU A 142 11.56 -21.48 0.27
C GLU A 142 10.81 -21.06 -0.99
N LEU A 143 9.48 -20.90 -0.90
CA LEU A 143 8.65 -20.28 -1.92
C LEU A 143 7.62 -19.36 -1.26
N SER A 144 7.70 -18.08 -1.55
CA SER A 144 6.71 -17.05 -1.19
C SER A 144 6.21 -16.33 -2.43
N TYR A 145 5.08 -15.62 -2.33
CA TYR A 145 4.46 -15.00 -3.50
C TYR A 145 3.68 -13.72 -3.19
N LEU A 146 3.43 -12.94 -4.24
CA LEU A 146 2.42 -11.88 -4.27
C LEU A 146 1.41 -12.20 -5.35
N LEU A 147 0.14 -11.97 -5.08
CA LEU A 147 -0.89 -11.89 -6.11
C LEU A 147 -1.13 -10.43 -6.44
N LEU A 148 -0.79 -10.04 -7.67
CA LEU A 148 -1.09 -8.72 -8.20
C LEU A 148 -2.42 -8.74 -8.93
N SER A 149 -3.17 -7.64 -8.84
CA SER A 149 -4.39 -7.43 -9.60
C SER A 149 -4.32 -6.07 -10.28
N GLY A 150 -4.77 -5.95 -11.52
CA GLY A 150 -4.49 -4.74 -12.28
C GLY A 150 -5.07 -4.74 -13.67
N SER A 151 -4.60 -3.83 -14.53
CA SER A 151 -5.00 -3.78 -15.94
C SER A 151 -3.88 -3.27 -16.83
N LEU A 152 -3.98 -3.59 -18.12
CA LEU A 152 -3.16 -2.98 -19.16
C LEU A 152 -3.86 -1.73 -19.67
N GLU A 153 -3.27 -0.54 -19.45
CA GLU A 153 -3.77 0.74 -19.99
C GLU A 153 -5.28 1.01 -19.77
N GLY A 154 -5.83 0.59 -18.62
CA GLY A 154 -7.27 0.75 -18.31
C GLY A 154 -8.19 -0.25 -19.02
N GLY A 155 -7.62 -1.32 -19.58
CA GLY A 155 -8.34 -2.47 -20.13
C GLY A 155 -8.91 -3.40 -19.05
N ASP A 156 -9.19 -4.64 -19.45
CA ASP A 156 -9.79 -5.64 -18.56
C ASP A 156 -8.88 -5.94 -17.35
N LYS A 157 -9.52 -6.27 -16.21
CA LYS A 157 -8.82 -6.64 -14.98
C LYS A 157 -8.11 -7.99 -15.18
N MET A 158 -6.80 -8.01 -14.94
CA MET A 158 -5.93 -9.18 -15.04
C MET A 158 -5.18 -9.37 -13.72
N GLU A 159 -4.66 -10.57 -13.51
CA GLU A 159 -3.89 -10.92 -12.32
C GLU A 159 -2.56 -11.56 -12.70
N SER A 160 -1.57 -11.48 -11.79
CA SER A 160 -0.27 -12.10 -11.98
C SER A 160 0.33 -12.51 -10.64
N LEU A 161 1.05 -13.63 -10.63
CA LEU A 161 1.78 -14.11 -9.46
C LEU A 161 3.26 -13.75 -9.58
N ILE A 162 3.77 -13.06 -8.57
CA ILE A 162 5.20 -12.78 -8.42
C ILE A 162 5.76 -13.72 -7.38
N PHE A 163 6.82 -14.45 -7.70
CA PHE A 163 7.40 -15.46 -6.83
C PHE A 163 8.74 -15.02 -6.26
N PHE A 164 9.01 -15.49 -5.04
CA PHE A 164 10.27 -15.27 -4.33
C PHE A 164 10.77 -16.60 -3.78
N HIS A 165 12.09 -16.76 -3.74
CA HIS A 165 12.76 -17.87 -3.07
C HIS A 165 13.76 -17.29 -2.06
N ALA A 166 13.58 -17.60 -0.78
CA ALA A 166 14.40 -17.05 0.32
C ALA A 166 14.55 -15.52 0.21
N GLY A 167 13.43 -14.84 -0.04
CA GLY A 167 13.37 -13.38 -0.16
C GLY A 167 13.99 -12.78 -1.43
N GLN A 168 14.48 -13.60 -2.37
CA GLN A 168 15.00 -13.15 -3.66
C GLN A 168 13.92 -13.23 -4.74
N LEU A 169 13.79 -12.19 -5.56
CA LEU A 169 12.81 -12.16 -6.64
C LEU A 169 13.15 -13.21 -7.72
N ILE A 170 12.19 -14.07 -8.05
CA ILE A 170 12.28 -14.97 -9.19
C ILE A 170 11.77 -14.24 -10.44
N THR A 171 12.64 -14.09 -11.43
CA THR A 171 12.32 -13.42 -12.71
C THR A 171 12.20 -14.40 -13.88
N GLN A 172 12.55 -15.67 -13.68
CA GLN A 172 12.47 -16.73 -14.69
C GLN A 172 11.76 -17.98 -14.14
N PRO A 173 10.75 -18.52 -14.86
CA PRO A 173 10.13 -17.93 -16.05
C PRO A 173 9.49 -16.57 -15.76
N ALA A 174 9.40 -15.71 -16.79
CA ALA A 174 8.74 -14.43 -16.64
C ALA A 174 7.27 -14.66 -16.23
N PRO A 175 6.73 -13.91 -15.26
CA PRO A 175 5.33 -14.04 -14.90
C PRO A 175 4.44 -13.64 -16.07
N PHE A 176 3.29 -14.30 -16.17
CA PHE A 176 2.28 -13.98 -17.16
C PHE A 176 1.06 -13.33 -16.51
N LEU A 177 0.32 -12.57 -17.30
CA LEU A 177 -0.99 -12.05 -16.94
C LEU A 177 -2.06 -13.10 -17.26
N SER A 178 -2.95 -13.36 -16.31
CA SER A 178 -4.04 -14.31 -16.45
C SER A 178 -5.40 -13.69 -16.13
N THR A 179 -6.46 -14.44 -16.44
CA THR A 179 -7.78 -14.20 -15.85
C THR A 179 -7.71 -14.33 -14.31
N PRO A 180 -8.72 -13.81 -13.58
CA PRO A 180 -8.66 -13.77 -12.12
C PRO A 180 -8.33 -15.13 -11.49
N VAL A 181 -7.34 -15.13 -10.61
CA VAL A 181 -7.00 -16.24 -9.73
C VAL A 181 -8.12 -16.39 -8.71
N GLU A 182 -8.63 -17.61 -8.63
CA GLU A 182 -9.68 -18.00 -7.68
C GLU A 182 -9.08 -18.42 -6.34
N GLN A 183 -7.96 -19.13 -6.37
CA GLN A 183 -7.30 -19.62 -5.17
C GLN A 183 -5.83 -19.93 -5.44
N VAL A 184 -4.97 -19.64 -4.46
CA VAL A 184 -3.60 -20.17 -4.37
C VAL A 184 -3.54 -21.10 -3.17
N GLU A 185 -3.16 -22.36 -3.39
CA GLU A 185 -3.02 -23.39 -2.36
C GLU A 185 -1.55 -23.78 -2.22
N LYS A 186 -1.02 -23.70 -1.00
CA LYS A 186 0.33 -24.19 -0.68
C LYS A 186 0.28 -25.69 -0.43
N LEU A 187 0.91 -26.47 -1.31
CA LEU A 187 0.96 -27.93 -1.21
C LEU A 187 2.09 -28.40 -0.29
N ASP A 188 3.26 -27.75 -0.39
CA ASP A 188 4.43 -27.95 0.46
C ASP A 188 5.27 -26.65 0.50
N ASP A 189 6.41 -26.64 1.20
CA ASP A 189 7.23 -25.43 1.35
C ASP A 189 7.84 -24.90 0.05
N HIS A 190 7.91 -25.72 -0.98
CA HIS A 190 8.48 -25.37 -2.27
C HIS A 190 7.43 -25.34 -3.39
N THR A 191 6.15 -25.60 -3.11
CA THR A 191 5.14 -25.86 -4.15
C THR A 191 3.80 -25.17 -3.87
N LEU A 192 3.33 -24.46 -4.89
CA LEU A 192 2.02 -23.82 -4.92
C LEU A 192 1.18 -24.39 -6.08
N GLN A 193 -0.12 -24.58 -5.84
CA GLN A 193 -1.12 -24.82 -6.88
C GLN A 193 -2.03 -23.60 -6.98
N VAL A 194 -2.31 -23.17 -8.21
CA VAL A 194 -3.10 -21.97 -8.49
C VAL A 194 -4.31 -22.38 -9.30
N SER A 195 -5.49 -22.03 -8.81
CA SER A 195 -6.77 -22.22 -9.52
C SER A 195 -7.16 -20.92 -10.20
N HIS A 196 -7.41 -20.98 -11.50
CA HIS A 196 -7.74 -19.85 -12.34
C HIS A 196 -9.21 -19.89 -12.73
N ARG A 197 -9.89 -18.75 -12.57
CA ARG A 197 -11.28 -18.60 -12.98
C ARG A 197 -11.37 -18.44 -14.50
N GLY A 198 -12.25 -19.22 -15.10
CA GLY A 198 -12.60 -19.15 -16.52
C GLY A 198 -13.93 -19.85 -16.77
N ASN A 199 -14.21 -20.20 -18.03
CA ASN A 199 -15.41 -20.99 -18.38
C ASN A 199 -15.39 -22.38 -17.71
N ASN A 200 -14.19 -22.91 -17.46
CA ASN A 200 -13.93 -24.06 -16.61
C ASN A 200 -12.77 -23.68 -15.67
N THR A 201 -12.79 -24.17 -14.43
CA THR A 201 -11.65 -24.05 -13.53
C THR A 201 -10.45 -24.74 -14.16
N SER A 202 -9.34 -24.02 -14.24
CA SER A 202 -8.05 -24.54 -14.72
C SER A 202 -7.01 -24.36 -13.62
N THR A 203 -5.96 -25.18 -13.60
CA THR A 203 -4.92 -25.04 -12.58
C THR A 203 -3.53 -24.91 -13.19
N SER A 204 -2.64 -24.25 -12.46
CA SER A 204 -1.19 -24.30 -12.69
C SER A 204 -0.49 -24.72 -11.40
N THR A 205 0.67 -25.36 -11.53
CA THR A 205 1.50 -25.73 -10.38
C THR A 205 2.87 -25.09 -10.53
N HIS A 206 3.36 -24.49 -9.47
CA HIS A 206 4.63 -23.78 -9.43
C HIS A 206 5.48 -24.39 -8.32
N ARG A 207 6.70 -24.83 -8.64
CA ARG A 207 7.62 -25.47 -7.70
C ARG A 207 9.00 -24.83 -7.81
N VAL A 208 9.65 -24.58 -6.67
CA VAL A 208 11.08 -24.22 -6.66
C VAL A 208 11.93 -25.48 -6.61
N VAL A 209 12.84 -25.63 -7.56
CA VAL A 209 13.82 -26.72 -7.66
C VAL A 209 15.19 -26.10 -7.86
N ASN A 210 16.12 -26.33 -6.93
CA ASN A 210 17.47 -25.75 -6.95
C ASN A 210 17.49 -24.20 -7.13
N GLY A 211 16.55 -23.51 -6.46
CA GLY A 211 16.41 -22.05 -6.55
C GLY A 211 15.84 -21.53 -7.87
N GLN A 212 15.39 -22.41 -8.77
CA GLN A 212 14.70 -22.05 -10.01
C GLN A 212 13.22 -22.44 -9.93
N LEU A 213 12.35 -21.62 -10.52
CA LEU A 213 10.93 -21.91 -10.57
C LEU A 213 10.61 -22.77 -11.79
N GLU A 214 10.08 -23.96 -11.52
CA GLU A 214 9.48 -24.84 -12.51
C GLU A 214 7.97 -24.67 -12.46
N SER A 215 7.32 -24.47 -13.62
CA SER A 215 5.88 -24.26 -13.70
C SER A 215 5.24 -25.30 -14.63
N ASP A 216 4.29 -26.08 -14.11
CA ASP A 216 3.39 -26.90 -14.91
C ASP A 216 2.14 -26.09 -15.26
N LEU A 217 2.08 -25.69 -16.53
CA LEU A 217 0.97 -24.93 -17.10
C LEU A 217 0.06 -25.79 -17.97
N SER A 218 0.21 -27.13 -17.97
CA SER A 218 -0.45 -28.04 -18.92
C SER A 218 -1.98 -27.98 -18.87
N GLN A 219 -2.55 -27.64 -17.71
CA GLN A 219 -4.00 -27.55 -17.50
C GLN A 219 -4.56 -26.14 -17.77
N LEU A 220 -3.73 -25.15 -18.12
CA LEU A 220 -4.20 -23.82 -18.50
C LEU A 220 -4.83 -23.81 -19.90
N PRO A 221 -5.75 -22.86 -20.18
CA PRO A 221 -6.27 -22.63 -21.52
C PRO A 221 -5.14 -22.43 -22.55
N PRO A 222 -5.30 -22.90 -23.81
CA PRO A 222 -4.26 -22.77 -24.84
C PRO A 222 -3.73 -21.35 -25.03
N GLN A 223 -4.60 -20.34 -24.88
CA GLN A 223 -4.23 -18.92 -25.00
C GLN A 223 -3.12 -18.52 -24.01
N LEU A 224 -3.23 -18.95 -22.75
CA LEU A 224 -2.24 -18.68 -21.70
C LEU A 224 -0.98 -19.56 -21.82
N ARG A 225 -1.07 -20.71 -22.51
CA ARG A 225 0.09 -21.61 -22.68
C ARG A 225 0.94 -21.26 -23.89
N GLU A 226 0.31 -20.87 -24.99
CA GLU A 226 0.97 -20.73 -26.29
C GLU A 226 1.41 -19.29 -26.57
N ASN A 227 0.66 -18.30 -26.07
CA ASN A 227 0.99 -16.89 -26.26
C ASN A 227 0.59 -16.05 -25.03
N PRO A 228 1.19 -16.32 -23.85
CA PRO A 228 0.93 -15.53 -22.66
C PRO A 228 1.41 -14.09 -22.82
N THR A 229 0.65 -13.14 -22.29
CA THR A 229 1.16 -11.79 -22.04
C THR A 229 2.10 -11.85 -20.84
N LEU A 230 3.39 -11.59 -21.06
CA LEU A 230 4.41 -11.65 -20.01
C LEU A 230 4.71 -10.26 -19.45
N ILE A 231 4.97 -10.17 -18.15
CA ILE A 231 5.50 -8.96 -17.52
C ILE A 231 7.02 -9.09 -17.32
N ASP A 232 7.74 -8.00 -17.60
CA ASP A 232 9.20 -7.95 -17.51
C ASP A 232 9.63 -7.37 -16.17
N LEU A 233 9.88 -8.27 -15.20
CA LEU A 233 10.41 -7.91 -13.90
C LEU A 233 11.89 -7.47 -13.94
N THR A 234 12.60 -7.79 -15.03
CA THR A 234 14.02 -7.47 -15.20
C THR A 234 14.25 -6.09 -15.80
N ALA A 235 13.20 -5.52 -16.42
CA ALA A 235 13.24 -4.18 -16.95
C ALA A 235 13.73 -3.20 -15.87
N PRO A 236 14.54 -2.19 -16.26
CA PRO A 236 14.91 -1.13 -15.35
C PRO A 236 13.63 -0.48 -14.81
N ALA A 237 13.69 -0.03 -13.55
CA ALA A 237 12.61 0.75 -12.96
C ALA A 237 12.21 1.85 -13.94
N LEU A 238 10.91 2.00 -14.18
CA LEU A 238 10.45 3.15 -14.93
C LEU A 238 10.93 4.37 -14.17
N THR A 239 11.80 5.15 -14.81
CA THR A 239 11.94 6.54 -14.41
C THR A 239 10.55 7.12 -14.53
N PRO A 240 10.03 7.82 -13.50
CA PRO A 240 8.78 8.55 -13.63
C PRO A 240 8.78 9.25 -14.98
N ASP A 241 7.75 9.02 -15.80
CA ASP A 241 7.62 9.78 -17.03
C ASP A 241 7.68 11.25 -16.62
N PRO A 242 8.61 12.06 -17.14
CA PRO A 242 8.66 13.48 -16.82
C PRO A 242 7.36 14.22 -17.21
N ASN A 243 6.41 13.54 -17.86
CA ASN A 243 5.06 14.01 -18.16
C ASN A 243 3.95 13.39 -17.28
N ASP A 244 4.24 12.44 -16.38
CA ASP A 244 3.31 12.04 -15.31
C ASP A 244 3.43 13.07 -14.18
N SER A 245 2.61 14.11 -14.28
CA SER A 245 2.71 15.38 -13.57
C SER A 245 2.34 15.32 -12.08
N THR A 246 2.56 14.19 -11.41
CA THR A 246 2.10 13.99 -10.03
C THR A 246 3.22 13.81 -9.03
N ILE A 247 4.46 13.54 -9.44
CA ILE A 247 5.63 13.43 -8.54
C ILE A 247 6.77 14.29 -9.09
N ASP A 248 7.11 15.36 -8.36
CA ASP A 248 8.14 16.32 -8.78
C ASP A 248 9.56 15.84 -8.45
N GLN A 249 9.72 15.01 -7.40
CA GLN A 249 11.03 14.54 -6.96
C GLN A 249 10.94 13.24 -6.13
N THR A 250 11.94 12.36 -6.29
CA THR A 250 12.13 11.18 -5.45
C THR A 250 13.33 11.36 -4.52
N LEU A 251 13.14 11.04 -3.24
CA LEU A 251 14.12 11.14 -2.17
C LEU A 251 14.20 9.80 -1.42
N ALA A 252 15.37 9.51 -0.85
CA ALA A 252 15.54 8.32 0.00
C ALA A 252 14.75 8.47 1.31
N ALA A 253 14.44 7.35 1.99
CA ALA A 253 13.97 7.41 3.37
C ALA A 253 14.95 8.21 4.25
N GLY A 254 14.44 8.96 5.23
CA GLY A 254 15.30 9.83 6.03
C GLY A 254 14.58 10.98 6.73
N ARG A 255 15.36 12.02 7.05
CA ARG A 255 14.93 13.20 7.82
C ARG A 255 14.68 14.40 6.92
N TYR A 256 13.45 14.88 6.88
CA TYR A 256 13.04 15.98 6.02
C TYR A 256 12.29 17.07 6.76
N ARG A 257 12.58 18.31 6.38
CA ARG A 257 11.85 19.50 6.82
C ARG A 257 10.79 19.82 5.77
N LEU A 258 9.55 19.40 6.05
CA LEU A 258 8.40 19.58 5.17
C LEU A 258 7.71 20.92 5.45
N PRO A 259 7.59 21.84 4.48
CA PRO A 259 6.86 23.08 4.66
C PRO A 259 5.35 22.83 4.71
N ILE A 260 4.71 23.25 5.79
CA ILE A 260 3.24 23.39 5.85
C ILE A 260 2.83 24.72 5.19
N ASN A 261 3.62 25.77 5.41
CA ASN A 261 3.52 27.07 4.77
C ASN A 261 4.88 27.79 4.83
N ASP A 262 4.92 29.06 4.43
CA ASP A 262 6.14 29.87 4.37
C ASP A 262 6.91 30.01 5.70
N TYR A 263 6.24 29.77 6.83
CA TYR A 263 6.79 30.03 8.17
C TYR A 263 6.79 28.80 9.09
N GLN A 264 6.05 27.76 8.73
CA GLN A 264 5.81 26.59 9.58
C GLN A 264 6.23 25.33 8.86
N HIS A 265 6.99 24.49 9.55
CA HIS A 265 7.51 23.25 9.01
C HIS A 265 7.28 22.08 9.97
N LEU A 266 7.17 20.90 9.37
CA LEU A 266 7.29 19.64 10.08
C LEU A 266 8.71 19.09 9.91
N LEU A 267 9.29 18.60 10.99
CA LEU A 267 10.55 17.87 10.99
C LEU A 267 10.20 16.39 11.06
N CYS A 268 10.21 15.72 9.91
CA CYS A 268 9.71 14.36 9.76
C CYS A 268 10.83 13.36 9.51
N ASP A 269 10.89 12.31 10.31
CA ASP A 269 11.54 11.05 9.97
C ASP A 269 10.53 10.21 9.19
N ILE A 270 10.85 9.88 7.93
CA ILE A 270 9.94 9.17 7.02
C ILE A 270 10.60 7.87 6.57
N ASP A 271 9.83 6.80 6.69
CA ASP A 271 10.15 5.44 6.25
C ASP A 271 11.48 4.92 6.83
N GLN A 272 11.71 5.19 8.12
CA GLN A 272 12.93 4.71 8.77
C GLN A 272 12.85 3.21 9.07
N PRO A 273 13.95 2.46 8.84
CA PRO A 273 13.97 1.00 8.98
C PRO A 273 13.70 0.52 10.41
N GLU A 274 13.95 1.36 11.42
CA GLU A 274 13.64 1.09 12.82
C GLU A 274 12.76 2.22 13.38
N GLY A 275 11.46 2.18 13.08
CA GLY A 275 10.58 3.23 13.58
C GLY A 275 9.15 3.17 13.05
N PRO A 276 8.33 4.14 13.45
CA PRO A 276 7.08 4.42 12.76
C PRO A 276 7.36 4.84 11.31
N LEU A 277 6.39 4.61 10.43
CA LEU A 277 6.46 5.04 9.03
C LEU A 277 6.63 6.56 8.91
N VAL A 278 5.96 7.31 9.79
CA VAL A 278 6.11 8.76 9.87
C VAL A 278 6.24 9.18 11.34
N ASP A 279 7.25 9.97 11.64
CA ASP A 279 7.44 10.64 12.92
C ASP A 279 7.76 12.12 12.69
N CYS A 280 6.77 12.99 12.92
CA CYS A 280 6.88 14.41 12.60
C CYS A 280 6.78 15.27 13.86
N TYR A 281 7.74 16.19 14.04
CA TYR A 281 7.69 17.25 15.03
C TYR A 281 7.24 18.57 14.39
N ALA A 282 6.41 19.33 15.08
CA ALA A 282 6.13 20.71 14.69
C ALA A 282 7.27 21.62 15.14
N ASP A 283 7.85 22.40 14.21
CA ASP A 283 8.81 23.47 14.54
C ASP A 283 8.13 24.77 15.00
N PHE A 284 6.81 24.74 15.14
CA PHE A 284 5.95 25.85 15.48
C PHE A 284 5.00 25.50 16.64
N PRO A 285 4.47 26.50 17.36
CA PRO A 285 3.45 26.26 18.37
C PRO A 285 2.18 25.69 17.72
N THR A 286 1.86 24.43 18.03
CA THR A 286 0.62 23.77 17.58
C THR A 286 -0.21 23.30 18.77
N THR A 287 -1.51 23.11 18.53
CA THR A 287 -2.48 22.64 19.53
C THR A 287 -3.23 21.40 19.08
N TRP A 288 -2.54 20.48 18.40
CA TRP A 288 -3.12 19.21 17.98
C TRP A 288 -3.83 18.51 19.15
N LYS A 289 -5.15 18.35 18.99
CA LYS A 289 -6.02 17.82 20.03
C LYS A 289 -5.73 16.33 20.18
N MET A 290 -5.16 15.95 21.32
CA MET A 290 -5.15 14.55 21.75
C MET A 290 -6.61 14.12 21.96
N ASN A 291 -6.94 12.87 21.64
CA ASN A 291 -8.27 12.26 21.86
C ASN A 291 -8.68 12.14 23.35
N SER A 292 -8.03 12.86 24.27
CA SER A 292 -8.36 12.86 25.70
C SER A 292 -8.68 14.28 26.18
N ASN A 293 -9.79 14.42 26.89
CA ASN A 293 -10.35 15.69 27.38
C ASN A 293 -9.51 16.36 28.49
N LEU A 294 -8.21 16.07 28.61
CA LEU A 294 -7.30 16.59 29.64
C LEU A 294 -5.96 16.95 28.98
N ARG A 295 -5.71 18.26 28.81
CA ARG A 295 -4.57 18.85 28.08
C ARG A 295 -3.22 18.26 28.53
N PRO A 296 -2.44 17.68 27.61
CA PRO A 296 -1.41 18.44 26.91
C PRO A 296 -1.65 18.57 25.40
N GLN A 297 -1.08 19.63 24.81
CA GLN A 297 -1.07 19.86 23.35
C GLN A 297 0.00 18.95 22.74
N ALA A 298 -0.32 18.21 21.67
CA ALA A 298 0.69 17.41 20.98
C ALA A 298 1.55 18.30 20.09
N ASN A 299 2.85 18.05 20.05
CA ASN A 299 3.82 18.71 19.16
C ASN A 299 4.65 17.71 18.35
N ARG A 300 4.37 16.41 18.53
CA ARG A 300 4.90 15.31 17.72
C ARG A 300 3.75 14.40 17.31
N ILE A 301 3.78 13.91 16.08
CA ILE A 301 2.83 12.94 15.54
C ILE A 301 3.60 11.72 15.07
N ILE A 302 3.13 10.56 15.51
CA ILE A 302 3.65 9.26 15.11
C ILE A 302 2.55 8.52 14.35
N TYR A 303 2.82 8.09 13.12
CA TYR A 303 1.93 7.26 12.32
C TYR A 303 2.57 5.90 12.03
N THR A 304 1.77 4.85 12.23
CA THR A 304 2.12 3.47 11.93
C THR A 304 1.06 2.92 10.98
N GLU A 305 1.48 2.13 10.00
CA GLU A 305 0.61 1.63 8.93
C GLU A 305 -0.11 0.31 9.30
N ASN A 306 0.51 -0.52 10.15
CA ASN A 306 -0.01 -1.84 10.53
C ASN A 306 -0.02 -2.09 12.06
N PRO A 307 -1.16 -1.94 12.74
CA PRO A 307 -2.42 -1.38 12.23
C PRO A 307 -2.28 0.11 11.91
N SER A 308 -3.12 0.63 11.02
CA SER A 308 -3.11 2.05 10.66
C SER A 308 -3.64 2.90 11.80
N TYR A 309 -2.75 3.62 12.50
CA TYR A 309 -3.14 4.58 13.53
C TYR A 309 -2.12 5.71 13.64
N ALA A 310 -2.62 6.90 14.03
CA ALA A 310 -1.79 8.04 14.37
C ALA A 310 -1.96 8.43 15.84
N ARG A 311 -0.86 8.79 16.49
CA ARG A 311 -0.83 9.26 17.87
C ARG A 311 -0.06 10.57 17.98
N GLY A 312 -0.70 11.58 18.57
CA GLY A 312 -0.02 12.79 19.02
C GLY A 312 0.61 12.61 20.40
N THR A 313 1.87 13.03 20.57
CA THR A 313 2.59 13.06 21.85
C THR A 313 3.05 14.49 22.16
N ALA A 314 3.22 14.76 23.46
CA ALA A 314 3.82 16.00 23.95
C ALA A 314 5.27 15.71 24.35
N ASP A 315 6.19 16.02 23.46
CA ASP A 315 7.63 15.81 23.63
C ASP A 315 8.36 17.15 23.76
N PRO A 316 9.59 17.22 24.30
CA PRO A 316 10.39 18.43 24.23
C PRO A 316 10.57 18.87 22.77
N ALA A 317 10.44 20.16 22.50
CA ALA A 317 10.73 20.69 21.17
C ALA A 317 12.18 20.35 20.78
N LEU A 318 12.40 20.00 19.51
CA LEU A 318 13.74 19.79 18.98
C LEU A 318 14.57 21.07 19.14
N THR A 319 15.84 20.91 19.49
CA THR A 319 16.79 22.04 19.52
C THR A 319 17.06 22.51 18.09
N HIS A 320 17.48 23.78 17.95
CA HIS A 320 17.82 24.34 16.64
C HIS A 320 18.86 23.49 15.89
N SER A 321 19.89 23.01 16.58
CA SER A 321 20.91 22.13 16.00
C SER A 321 20.36 20.79 15.52
N GLN A 322 19.35 20.23 16.19
CA GLN A 322 18.69 19.00 15.73
C GLN A 322 17.82 19.25 14.50
N ALA A 323 17.14 20.41 14.45
CA ALA A 323 16.33 20.79 13.29
C ALA A 323 17.17 21.03 12.03
N GLU A 324 18.42 21.50 12.17
CA GLU A 324 19.35 21.70 11.05
C GLU A 324 19.82 20.38 10.40
N GLU A 325 19.65 19.23 11.07
CA GLU A 325 19.96 17.92 10.49
C GLU A 325 18.92 17.45 9.46
N TYR A 326 17.74 18.08 9.40
CA TYR A 326 16.66 17.72 8.49
C TYR A 326 16.87 18.35 7.11
N GLY A 327 16.82 17.53 6.06
CA GLY A 327 16.92 18.00 4.68
C GLY A 327 15.71 18.86 4.29
N ALA A 328 15.95 20.08 3.82
CA ALA A 328 14.86 20.95 3.38
C ALA A 328 14.26 20.47 2.06
N VAL A 329 12.93 20.38 2.00
CA VAL A 329 12.18 20.14 0.77
C VAL A 329 11.38 21.38 0.38
N GLN A 330 11.09 21.52 -0.91
CA GLN A 330 10.30 22.65 -1.40
C GLN A 330 8.81 22.40 -1.20
N GLY A 331 8.04 23.46 -0.93
CA GLY A 331 6.58 23.38 -0.92
C GLY A 331 6.03 23.48 -2.34
N GLY A 332 4.76 23.12 -2.52
CA GLY A 332 4.15 23.13 -3.86
C GLY A 332 4.65 21.98 -4.75
N THR A 333 5.13 20.90 -4.13
CA THR A 333 5.60 19.71 -4.83
C THR A 333 5.01 18.45 -4.24
N THR A 334 4.86 17.41 -5.05
CA THR A 334 4.67 16.05 -4.56
C THR A 334 6.00 15.30 -4.60
N LEU A 335 6.33 14.62 -3.52
CA LEU A 335 7.60 13.91 -3.34
C LEU A 335 7.33 12.43 -3.07
N GLN A 336 8.16 11.56 -3.62
CA GLN A 336 8.25 10.18 -3.14
C GLN A 336 9.41 10.09 -2.17
N ILE A 337 9.17 9.76 -0.91
CA ILE A 337 10.19 9.63 0.14
C ILE A 337 10.16 8.21 0.69
N GLY A 338 11.12 7.38 0.30
CA GLY A 338 11.06 5.94 0.57
C GLY A 338 9.79 5.33 -0.03
N GLY A 339 9.06 4.55 0.76
CA GLY A 339 7.75 3.99 0.41
C GLY A 339 6.57 4.97 0.50
N ALA A 340 6.77 6.20 1.00
CA ALA A 340 5.68 7.15 1.22
C ALA A 340 5.60 8.24 0.14
N LEU A 341 4.38 8.57 -0.28
CA LEU A 341 4.06 9.73 -1.11
C LEU A 341 3.75 10.92 -0.19
N VAL A 342 4.43 12.04 -0.41
CA VAL A 342 4.29 13.28 0.36
C VAL A 342 3.78 14.38 -0.56
N ASP A 343 2.54 14.82 -0.36
CA ASP A 343 1.92 15.92 -1.11
C ASP A 343 1.99 17.22 -0.31
N LEU A 344 2.67 18.21 -0.89
CA LEU A 344 2.86 19.57 -0.37
C LEU A 344 2.21 20.63 -1.28
N ASN A 345 1.32 20.23 -2.22
CA ASN A 345 0.67 21.15 -3.14
C ASN A 345 -0.43 21.99 -2.50
N GLN A 346 -1.00 21.51 -1.39
CA GLN A 346 -2.04 22.23 -0.65
C GLN A 346 -1.41 23.12 0.43
N PRO A 347 -1.70 24.43 0.43
CA PRO A 347 -1.20 25.32 1.47
C PRO A 347 -1.78 24.95 2.84
N ASN A 348 -0.97 25.03 3.89
CA ASN A 348 -1.32 24.68 5.27
C ASN A 348 -1.67 23.20 5.47
N GLN A 349 -1.17 22.33 4.60
CA GLN A 349 -1.43 20.91 4.64
C GLN A 349 -0.21 20.13 4.19
N VAL A 350 0.05 19.02 4.86
CA VAL A 350 1.00 18.00 4.44
C VAL A 350 0.24 16.68 4.45
N THR A 351 0.16 16.02 3.30
CA THR A 351 -0.41 14.67 3.21
C THR A 351 0.74 13.69 3.02
N ILE A 352 0.83 12.68 3.87
CA ILE A 352 1.78 11.58 3.73
C ILE A 352 0.99 10.30 3.62
N SER A 353 1.04 9.65 2.46
CA SER A 353 0.25 8.46 2.16
C SER A 353 1.13 7.33 1.66
N THR A 354 0.70 6.11 1.94
CA THR A 354 1.21 4.86 1.43
C THR A 354 0.06 4.07 0.82
N GLU A 355 0.35 2.86 0.36
CA GLU A 355 -0.68 2.00 -0.23
C GLU A 355 -1.74 1.58 0.79
N GLN A 356 -1.42 1.48 2.08
CA GLN A 356 -2.34 0.91 3.08
C GLN A 356 -3.02 2.00 3.93
N GLY A 357 -2.70 3.27 3.73
CA GLY A 357 -3.33 4.39 4.43
C GLY A 357 -2.50 5.66 4.35
N GLY A 358 -2.75 6.60 5.25
CA GLY A 358 -1.92 7.78 5.36
C GLY A 358 -2.27 8.67 6.53
N ILE A 359 -1.63 9.83 6.55
CA ILE A 359 -1.90 10.89 7.49
C ILE A 359 -1.94 12.24 6.79
N LEU A 360 -2.98 12.99 7.11
CA LEU A 360 -3.14 14.40 6.80
C LEU A 360 -2.75 15.20 8.03
N ILE A 361 -1.78 16.11 7.90
CA ILE A 361 -1.33 17.01 8.97
C ILE A 361 -1.57 18.46 8.55
N THR A 362 -2.17 19.26 9.43
CA THR A 362 -2.38 20.70 9.29
C THR A 362 -1.82 21.41 10.53
N PRO A 363 -1.72 22.76 10.55
CA PRO A 363 -1.31 23.47 11.76
C PRO A 363 -2.13 23.15 13.02
N ASP A 364 -3.42 22.82 12.85
CA ASP A 364 -4.40 22.73 13.94
C ASP A 364 -4.91 21.31 14.21
N SER A 365 -4.71 20.37 13.27
CA SER A 365 -5.18 18.99 13.40
C SER A 365 -4.31 17.99 12.65
N TYR A 366 -4.53 16.72 12.94
CA TYR A 366 -4.10 15.62 12.09
C TYR A 366 -5.24 14.60 11.94
N GLN A 367 -5.28 13.88 10.83
CA GLN A 367 -6.30 12.89 10.52
C GLN A 367 -5.65 11.67 9.86
N VAL A 368 -5.96 10.48 10.36
CA VAL A 368 -5.63 9.23 9.67
C VAL A 368 -6.52 9.12 8.44
N LEU A 369 -5.88 8.89 7.29
CA LEU A 369 -6.54 8.59 6.04
C LEU A 369 -6.66 7.07 5.95
N SER A 370 -7.90 6.57 6.00
CA SER A 370 -8.20 5.21 5.58
C SER A 370 -8.39 5.20 4.06
N GLN A 371 -7.87 4.18 3.39
CA GLN A 371 -8.28 3.84 2.03
C GLN A 371 -9.79 3.54 1.98
#